data_AF-A0A5E3WRY0-F1
#
_entry.id   AF-A0A5E3WRY0-F1
#
_cell.length_a   1.000
_cell.length_b   1.000
_cell.length_c   1.000
_cell.angle_alpha   90.00
_cell.angle_beta   90.00
_cell.angle_gamma   90.00
#
_symmetry.space_group_name_H-M   'P 1'
#
loop_
_entity.id
_entity.type
_entity.pdbx_description
1 polymer ?
#
loop_
_entity_poly.entity_id
_entity_poly.type
_entity_poly.pdbx_seq_one_letter_code
_entity_poly.pdbx_strand_id
1 'polypeptide(L)'
;MVCVTCTICLEDNLAVSALRNLPCGHAFCEPCIIGHIDATKRKRGPQPSCPQCRTGPISKKDLRPVFIQFADGSSASQLPPGEDANDGDAANDALRKQLRHVKKGLDRLGPEAPVTSVETAAEKIETFREVDDVAVLGQLVGVVASWFNTKGVEVYTEVLDLRERISEIQATQESAALAHQVELDKRAKMISRLEDDNARLHNRLGGVEEREAAARAQAGDLARVRRECEELRKRVMELTRNRDSLSAMLDQNKEKLLTISARNKKYKAEAQQLRVQVTDLQEKIAVQDDARSVAVYENEPESLVVGDYSVYHNDYEESPHLQKRRKLDDLDINSSPPRGSSSSPPRAKLRFPHVPSSPVAELYGNSFRSDWAATSHQTTKKLRMQESPKKTLPFPGISTNGRPTAKANLVLGTRMRMSKNS
;
A
#
# COMPACT_ATOMS: atom_id res chain seq x y z
N MET A 1 -18.61 -51.19 26.54
CA MET A 1 -19.77 -50.29 26.59
C MET A 1 -20.68 -50.66 25.45
N VAL A 2 -21.92 -51.09 25.71
CA VAL A 2 -22.87 -51.45 24.64
C VAL A 2 -23.44 -50.15 24.11
N CYS A 3 -23.01 -49.75 22.91
CA CYS A 3 -23.53 -48.56 22.24
C CYS A 3 -24.78 -48.94 21.44
N VAL A 4 -25.84 -48.16 21.58
CA VAL A 4 -27.09 -48.37 20.86
C VAL A 4 -27.41 -47.10 20.09
N THR A 5 -27.86 -47.26 18.84
CA THR A 5 -28.13 -46.16 17.91
C THR A 5 -29.64 -45.97 17.78
N CYS A 6 -30.12 -44.72 17.83
CA CYS A 6 -31.54 -44.44 17.60
C CYS A 6 -31.80 -44.24 16.11
N THR A 7 -32.74 -45.00 15.55
CA THR A 7 -33.07 -44.94 14.11
C THR A 7 -33.76 -43.65 13.66
N ILE A 8 -34.13 -42.76 14.58
CA ILE A 8 -34.75 -41.46 14.26
C ILE A 8 -33.70 -40.34 14.19
N CYS A 9 -32.88 -40.15 15.24
CA CYS A 9 -31.85 -39.10 15.25
C CYS A 9 -30.50 -39.54 14.69
N LEU A 10 -30.28 -40.85 14.51
CA LEU A 10 -29.00 -41.44 14.08
C LEU A 10 -27.82 -41.07 15.00
N GLU A 11 -28.11 -40.69 16.25
CA GLU A 11 -27.09 -40.41 17.24
C GLU A 11 -26.51 -41.73 17.77
N ASP A 12 -25.21 -41.89 17.59
CA ASP A 12 -24.43 -43.01 18.11
C ASP A 12 -24.04 -42.74 19.57
N ASN A 13 -23.86 -43.79 20.37
CA ASN A 13 -23.47 -43.73 21.79
C ASN A 13 -24.54 -43.18 22.76
N LEU A 14 -25.82 -43.37 22.47
CA LEU A 14 -26.88 -43.07 23.43
C LEU A 14 -26.79 -43.98 24.66
N ALA A 15 -26.92 -43.41 25.85
CA ALA A 15 -27.03 -44.17 27.08
C ALA A 15 -28.26 -45.09 27.05
N VAL A 16 -28.12 -46.33 27.50
CA VAL A 16 -29.23 -47.32 27.55
C VAL A 16 -30.42 -46.78 28.34
N SER A 17 -30.17 -45.96 29.37
CA SER A 17 -31.19 -45.27 30.17
C SER A 17 -32.05 -44.28 29.38
N ALA A 18 -31.55 -43.75 28.26
CA ALA A 18 -32.27 -42.83 27.38
C ALA A 18 -33.20 -43.54 26.39
N LEU A 19 -33.10 -44.87 26.25
CA LEU A 19 -33.94 -45.63 25.33
C LEU A 19 -35.28 -46.01 25.94
N ARG A 20 -36.31 -46.05 25.08
CA ARG A 20 -37.66 -46.50 25.42
C ARG A 20 -38.10 -47.55 24.42
N ASN A 21 -38.58 -48.69 24.94
CA ASN A 21 -39.22 -49.74 24.17
C ASN A 21 -40.71 -49.44 23.99
N LEU A 22 -41.18 -49.63 22.75
CA LEU A 22 -42.60 -49.64 22.41
C LEU A 22 -43.20 -51.04 22.63
N PRO A 23 -44.54 -51.17 22.72
CA PRO A 23 -45.23 -52.47 22.82
C PRO A 23 -44.91 -53.44 21.67
N CYS A 24 -44.52 -52.93 20.51
CA CYS A 24 -44.10 -53.73 19.36
C CYS A 24 -42.64 -54.21 19.42
N GLY A 25 -41.89 -53.90 20.50
CA GLY A 25 -40.50 -54.32 20.70
C GLY A 25 -39.43 -53.38 20.11
N HIS A 26 -39.80 -52.37 19.33
CA HIS A 26 -38.85 -51.38 18.79
C HIS A 26 -38.42 -50.35 19.84
N ALA A 27 -37.14 -49.99 19.82
CA ALA A 27 -36.53 -49.06 20.77
C ALA A 27 -36.12 -47.74 20.08
N PHE A 28 -36.34 -46.62 20.75
CA PHE A 28 -35.92 -45.29 20.30
C PHE A 28 -35.45 -44.45 21.49
N CYS A 29 -34.66 -43.40 21.28
CA CYS A 29 -34.36 -42.47 22.36
C CYS A 29 -35.63 -41.70 22.77
N GLU A 30 -35.75 -41.44 24.07
CA GLU A 30 -36.91 -40.79 24.67
C GLU A 30 -37.29 -39.46 23.99
N PRO A 31 -36.34 -38.53 23.68
CA PRO A 31 -36.68 -37.28 22.99
C PRO A 31 -37.33 -37.51 21.63
N CYS A 32 -36.79 -38.42 20.81
CA CYS A 32 -37.30 -38.67 19.47
C CYS A 32 -38.70 -39.30 19.48
N ILE A 33 -38.94 -40.30 20.32
CA ILE A 33 -40.24 -40.97 20.33
C ILE A 33 -41.33 -40.08 20.94
N ILE A 34 -41.01 -39.27 21.95
CA ILE A 34 -41.93 -38.26 22.49
C ILE A 34 -42.24 -37.20 21.43
N GLY A 35 -41.23 -36.70 20.73
CA GLY A 35 -41.40 -35.74 19.63
C GLY A 35 -42.30 -36.28 18.51
N HIS A 36 -42.12 -37.55 18.13
CA HIS A 36 -42.98 -38.22 17.15
C HIS A 36 -44.44 -38.31 17.59
N ILE A 37 -44.69 -38.70 18.85
CA ILE A 37 -46.04 -38.78 19.42
C ILE A 37 -46.71 -37.39 19.48
N ASP A 38 -45.97 -36.35 19.85
CA ASP A 38 -46.51 -35.00 19.95
C ASP A 38 -46.77 -34.35 18.58
N ALA A 39 -45.90 -34.61 17.59
CA ALA A 39 -46.06 -34.11 16.23
C ALA A 39 -47.28 -34.70 15.52
N THR A 40 -47.56 -35.99 15.72
CA THR A 40 -48.73 -36.67 15.15
C THR A 40 -50.03 -36.21 15.80
N LYS A 41 -50.05 -35.97 17.12
CA LYS A 41 -51.23 -35.41 17.81
C LYS A 41 -51.66 -34.04 17.28
N ARG A 42 -50.70 -33.18 16.90
CA ARG A 42 -51.01 -31.81 16.40
C ARG A 42 -51.70 -31.80 15.04
N LYS A 43 -51.50 -32.83 14.20
CA LYS A 43 -51.94 -32.83 12.80
C LYS A 43 -53.39 -33.26 12.56
N ARG A 44 -54.23 -33.45 13.61
CA ARG A 44 -55.57 -34.08 13.52
C ARG A 44 -55.56 -35.39 12.68
N GLY A 45 -54.41 -36.05 12.62
CA GLY A 45 -54.19 -37.24 11.80
C GLY A 45 -54.58 -38.53 12.53
N PRO A 46 -54.37 -39.69 11.88
CA PRO A 46 -54.50 -40.99 12.53
C PRO A 46 -53.61 -41.08 13.77
N GLN A 47 -53.99 -41.93 14.73
CA GLN A 47 -53.28 -42.05 16.00
C GLN A 47 -51.79 -42.39 15.77
N PRO A 48 -50.87 -41.86 16.60
CA PRO A 48 -49.45 -42.16 16.51
C PRO A 48 -49.19 -43.67 16.43
N SER A 49 -48.37 -44.07 15.47
CA SER A 49 -47.89 -45.44 15.29
C SER A 49 -46.38 -45.53 15.44
N CYS A 50 -45.84 -46.72 15.72
CA CYS A 50 -44.39 -46.95 15.71
C CYS A 50 -43.76 -46.48 14.38
N PRO A 51 -42.67 -45.69 14.40
CA PRO A 51 -41.99 -45.25 13.18
C PRO A 51 -41.47 -46.38 12.29
N GLN A 52 -41.11 -47.52 12.88
CA GLN A 52 -40.44 -48.62 12.18
C GLN A 52 -41.42 -49.66 11.61
N CYS A 53 -42.35 -50.18 12.41
CA CYS A 53 -43.31 -51.19 11.96
C CYS A 53 -44.73 -50.68 11.73
N ARG A 54 -45.00 -49.40 12.01
CA ARG A 54 -46.34 -48.79 11.89
C ARG A 54 -47.43 -49.44 12.75
N THR A 55 -47.07 -50.32 13.67
CA THR A 55 -48.00 -50.84 14.69
C THR A 55 -48.39 -49.70 15.63
N GLY A 56 -49.69 -49.53 15.85
CA GLY A 56 -50.26 -48.50 16.71
C GLY A 56 -51.65 -48.90 17.19
N PRO A 57 -52.25 -48.10 18.08
CA PRO A 57 -51.76 -46.79 18.54
C PRO A 57 -50.71 -46.86 19.66
N ILE A 58 -49.79 -45.89 19.69
CA ILE A 58 -48.79 -45.73 20.77
C ILE A 58 -49.04 -44.44 21.56
N SER A 59 -48.96 -44.51 22.88
CA SER A 59 -49.09 -43.35 23.78
C SER A 59 -47.84 -43.18 24.64
N LYS A 60 -47.69 -42.00 25.27
CA LYS A 60 -46.56 -41.73 26.19
C LYS A 60 -46.52 -42.71 27.38
N LYS A 61 -47.66 -43.30 27.75
CA LYS A 61 -47.77 -44.28 28.84
C LYS A 61 -47.25 -45.67 28.44
N ASP A 62 -47.10 -45.92 27.15
CA ASP A 62 -46.66 -47.21 26.62
C ASP A 62 -45.13 -47.30 26.48
N LEU A 63 -44.42 -46.19 26.75
CA LEU A 63 -42.95 -46.12 26.71
C LEU A 63 -42.37 -46.81 27.93
N ARG A 64 -41.66 -47.93 27.74
CA ARG A 64 -41.00 -48.67 28.82
C ARG A 64 -39.49 -48.45 28.79
N PRO A 65 -38.80 -48.21 29.93
CA PRO A 65 -37.35 -48.16 29.96
C PRO A 65 -36.74 -49.51 29.56
N VAL A 66 -35.59 -49.48 28.89
CA VAL A 66 -34.85 -50.68 28.49
C VAL A 66 -33.95 -51.10 29.65
N PHE A 67 -34.18 -52.29 30.20
CA PHE A 67 -33.28 -52.92 31.17
C PHE A 67 -32.51 -54.02 30.47
N ILE A 68 -31.19 -53.86 30.33
CA ILE A 68 -30.30 -54.93 29.90
C ILE A 68 -29.84 -55.63 31.17
N GLN A 69 -30.40 -56.81 31.44
CA GLN A 69 -29.85 -57.68 32.47
C GLN A 69 -28.58 -58.31 31.90
N PHE A 70 -27.43 -57.84 32.37
CA PHE A 70 -26.21 -58.58 32.21
C PHE A 70 -26.33 -59.79 33.13
N ALA A 71 -26.31 -61.00 32.57
CA ALA A 71 -26.17 -62.20 33.38
C ALA A 71 -24.77 -62.13 34.00
N ASP A 72 -24.69 -61.58 35.21
CA ASP A 72 -23.47 -61.61 36.00
C ASP A 72 -23.14 -63.09 36.22
N GLY A 73 -22.16 -63.62 35.49
CA GLY A 73 -21.68 -64.99 35.62
C GLY A 73 -21.12 -65.33 37.01
N SER A 74 -21.25 -64.43 37.98
CA SER A 74 -20.76 -64.55 39.35
C SER A 74 -21.68 -65.34 40.29
N SER A 75 -22.85 -65.83 39.84
CA SER A 75 -23.71 -66.70 40.67
C SER A 75 -23.50 -68.20 40.47
N ALA A 76 -22.53 -68.61 39.66
CA ALA A 76 -22.25 -70.03 39.36
C ALA A 76 -20.91 -70.53 39.94
N SER A 77 -20.63 -70.32 41.23
CA SER A 77 -19.60 -71.13 41.92
C SER A 77 -19.73 -71.07 43.44
N GLN A 78 -20.73 -71.77 44.00
CA GLN A 78 -20.59 -72.34 45.34
C GLN A 78 -20.35 -73.83 45.17
N LEU A 79 -19.11 -74.20 44.87
CA LEU A 79 -18.67 -75.58 45.00
C LEU A 79 -18.29 -75.84 46.46
N PRO A 80 -18.73 -76.96 47.05
CA PRO A 80 -18.41 -77.32 48.42
C PRO A 80 -16.92 -77.63 48.57
N PRO A 81 -16.32 -77.36 49.75
CA PRO A 81 -14.92 -77.66 50.03
C PRO A 81 -14.78 -79.17 50.23
N GLY A 82 -14.36 -79.87 49.17
CA GLY A 82 -13.98 -81.28 49.21
C GLY A 82 -12.47 -81.42 49.38
N GLU A 83 -12.09 -81.97 50.52
CA GLU A 83 -10.76 -82.44 50.88
C GLU A 83 -10.26 -83.50 49.89
N ASP A 84 -9.01 -83.40 49.44
CA ASP A 84 -8.06 -84.52 49.46
C ASP A 84 -6.70 -84.04 48.95
N ALA A 85 -5.74 -83.99 49.88
CA ALA A 85 -4.35 -83.62 49.64
C ALA A 85 -3.64 -84.76 48.88
N ASN A 86 -3.22 -84.49 47.66
CA ASN A 86 -2.31 -85.35 46.91
C ASN A 86 -1.25 -84.47 46.21
N ASP A 87 -0.02 -84.98 46.13
CA ASP A 87 1.26 -84.33 45.80
C ASP A 87 1.38 -83.54 44.46
N GLY A 88 0.27 -83.18 43.81
CA GLY A 88 0.21 -82.19 42.71
C GLY A 88 0.30 -80.72 43.17
N ASP A 89 0.41 -80.47 44.48
CA ASP A 89 0.38 -79.13 45.09
C ASP A 89 1.59 -78.25 44.74
N ALA A 90 2.73 -78.82 44.37
CA ALA A 90 3.95 -78.03 44.15
C ALA A 90 3.88 -77.09 42.92
N ALA A 91 3.34 -77.58 41.79
CA ALA A 91 3.18 -76.78 40.56
C ALA A 91 2.09 -75.71 40.73
N ASN A 92 1.00 -76.06 41.42
CA ASN A 92 -0.08 -75.14 41.72
C ASN A 92 0.31 -74.08 42.75
N ASP A 93 1.20 -74.39 43.69
CA ASP A 93 1.73 -73.40 44.63
C ASP A 93 2.67 -72.38 43.93
N ALA A 94 3.40 -72.78 42.89
CA ALA A 94 4.20 -71.86 42.07
C ALA A 94 3.31 -70.86 41.30
N LEU A 95 2.22 -71.34 40.69
CA LEU A 95 1.21 -70.50 40.03
C LEU A 95 0.52 -69.55 41.01
N ARG A 96 0.12 -70.04 42.20
CA ARG A 96 -0.44 -69.20 43.26
C ARG A 96 0.55 -68.15 43.78
N LYS A 97 1.86 -68.46 43.83
CA LYS A 97 2.91 -67.47 44.12
C LYS A 97 2.97 -66.39 43.06
N GLN A 98 2.94 -66.74 41.77
CA GLN A 98 2.90 -65.76 40.68
C GLN A 98 1.63 -64.90 40.74
N LEU A 99 0.47 -65.51 41.04
CA LEU A 99 -0.79 -64.79 41.20
C LEU A 99 -0.73 -63.74 42.32
N ARG A 100 -0.11 -64.08 43.47
CA ARG A 100 0.14 -63.12 44.55
C ARG A 100 1.04 -61.96 44.10
N HIS A 101 2.01 -62.23 43.22
CA HIS A 101 2.87 -61.18 42.66
C HIS A 101 2.10 -60.29 41.68
N VAL A 102 1.23 -60.85 40.84
CA VAL A 102 0.34 -60.09 39.95
C VAL A 102 -0.59 -59.20 40.77
N LYS A 103 -1.27 -59.77 41.78
CA LYS A 103 -2.13 -59.01 42.69
C LYS A 103 -1.39 -57.84 43.34
N LYS A 104 -0.21 -58.11 43.93
CA LYS A 104 0.61 -57.08 44.56
C LYS A 104 1.11 -56.03 43.56
N GLY A 105 1.33 -56.41 42.30
CA GLY A 105 1.64 -55.50 41.21
C GLY A 105 0.47 -54.58 40.86
N LEU A 106 -0.72 -55.16 40.66
CA LEU A 106 -1.96 -54.43 40.40
C LEU A 106 -2.32 -53.50 41.56
N ASP A 107 -2.21 -53.95 42.81
CA ASP A 107 -2.47 -53.11 43.99
C ASP A 107 -1.55 -51.88 44.06
N ARG A 108 -0.36 -51.95 43.44
CA ARG A 108 0.60 -50.84 43.33
C ARG A 108 0.35 -49.92 42.13
N LEU A 109 -0.48 -50.35 41.16
CA LEU A 109 -0.90 -49.49 40.06
C LEU A 109 -1.96 -48.51 40.59
N GLY A 110 -1.53 -47.28 40.87
CA GLY A 110 -2.39 -46.12 41.02
C GLY A 110 -2.48 -45.32 39.71
N PRO A 111 -3.22 -44.20 39.71
CA PRO A 111 -3.33 -43.31 38.54
C PRO A 111 -1.97 -42.76 38.08
N GLU A 112 -1.03 -42.59 39.01
CA GLU A 112 0.33 -42.10 38.74
C GLU A 112 1.34 -43.20 38.41
N ALA A 113 0.89 -44.46 38.23
CA ALA A 113 1.80 -45.54 37.91
C ALA A 113 2.39 -45.32 36.51
N PRO A 114 3.73 -45.44 36.33
CA PRO A 114 4.34 -45.27 35.03
C PRO A 114 3.82 -46.34 34.06
N VAL A 115 3.68 -45.98 32.79
CA VAL A 115 3.16 -46.87 31.73
C VAL A 115 3.90 -48.22 31.70
N THR A 116 5.21 -48.20 31.94
CA THR A 116 6.04 -49.41 32.02
C THR A 116 5.62 -50.39 33.11
N SER A 117 5.08 -49.91 34.24
CA SER A 117 4.55 -50.76 35.31
C SER A 117 3.22 -51.41 34.92
N VAL A 118 2.40 -50.70 34.14
CA VAL A 118 1.14 -51.23 33.58
C VAL A 118 1.46 -52.30 32.52
N GLU A 119 2.41 -52.03 31.63
CA GLU A 119 2.90 -52.98 30.62
C GLU A 119 3.46 -54.25 31.28
N THR A 120 4.31 -54.10 32.31
CA THR A 120 4.86 -55.25 33.06
C THR A 120 3.76 -56.06 33.76
N ALA A 121 2.70 -55.41 34.25
CA ALA A 121 1.56 -56.11 34.85
C ALA A 121 0.75 -56.86 33.78
N ALA A 122 0.55 -56.25 32.60
CA ALA A 122 -0.12 -56.88 31.46
C ALA A 122 0.66 -58.11 30.97
N GLU A 123 1.98 -58.02 30.79
CA GLU A 123 2.83 -59.15 30.42
C GLU A 123 2.72 -60.31 31.41
N LYS A 124 2.71 -60.02 32.72
CA LYS A 124 2.55 -61.04 33.77
C LYS A 124 1.14 -61.62 33.87
N ILE A 125 0.12 -60.93 33.35
CA ILE A 125 -1.23 -61.49 33.21
C ILE A 125 -1.26 -62.40 31.98
N GLU A 126 -0.61 -62.00 30.88
CA GLU A 126 -0.53 -62.78 29.64
C GLU A 126 0.13 -64.15 29.86
N THR A 127 1.10 -64.27 30.79
CA THR A 127 1.70 -65.58 31.13
C THR A 127 0.72 -66.61 31.70
N PHE A 128 -0.45 -66.19 32.18
CA PHE A 128 -1.50 -67.11 32.65
C PHE A 128 -2.40 -67.62 31.53
N ARG A 129 -2.24 -67.13 30.30
CA ARG A 129 -3.05 -67.54 29.14
C ARG A 129 -2.89 -69.01 28.78
N GLU A 130 -1.73 -69.60 29.08
CA GLU A 130 -1.40 -71.01 28.80
C GLU A 130 -1.72 -71.95 29.99
N VAL A 131 -2.34 -71.43 31.06
CA VAL A 131 -2.65 -72.22 32.27
C VAL A 131 -4.03 -72.87 32.14
N ASP A 132 -4.09 -74.20 32.11
CA ASP A 132 -5.34 -74.97 31.99
C ASP A 132 -6.10 -75.14 33.33
N ASP A 133 -5.53 -74.69 34.46
CA ASP A 133 -6.18 -74.78 35.77
C ASP A 133 -7.27 -73.71 35.93
N VAL A 134 -8.53 -74.17 35.81
CA VAL A 134 -9.74 -73.35 35.92
C VAL A 134 -9.83 -72.61 37.26
N ALA A 135 -9.35 -73.20 38.37
CA ALA A 135 -9.40 -72.57 39.68
C ALA A 135 -8.41 -71.40 39.77
N VAL A 136 -7.21 -71.55 39.20
CA VAL A 136 -6.20 -70.47 39.14
C VAL A 136 -6.68 -69.34 38.23
N LEU A 137 -7.24 -69.66 37.06
CA LEU A 137 -7.84 -68.68 36.16
C LEU A 137 -8.99 -67.92 36.83
N GLY A 138 -9.88 -68.61 37.56
CA GLY A 138 -10.96 -67.98 38.31
C GLY A 138 -10.46 -66.97 39.35
N GLN A 139 -9.37 -67.30 40.07
CA GLN A 139 -8.77 -66.37 41.02
C GLN A 139 -8.10 -65.17 40.33
N LEU A 140 -7.43 -65.37 39.18
CA LEU A 140 -6.87 -64.28 38.38
C LEU A 140 -7.96 -63.33 37.89
N VAL A 141 -9.04 -63.87 37.33
CA VAL A 141 -10.20 -63.08 36.91
C VAL A 141 -10.76 -62.29 38.10
N GLY A 142 -10.90 -62.92 39.27
CA GLY A 142 -11.35 -62.23 40.49
C GLY A 142 -10.42 -61.11 40.94
N VAL A 143 -9.10 -61.31 40.88
CA VAL A 143 -8.10 -60.27 41.21
C VAL A 143 -8.16 -59.11 40.23
N VAL A 144 -8.21 -59.39 38.93
CA VAL A 144 -8.29 -58.36 37.87
C VAL A 144 -9.62 -57.60 37.97
N ALA A 145 -10.74 -58.30 38.16
CA ALA A 145 -12.06 -57.68 38.34
C ALA A 145 -12.11 -56.81 39.60
N SER A 146 -11.55 -57.28 40.72
CA SER A 146 -11.45 -56.51 41.96
C SER A 146 -10.61 -55.25 41.77
N TRP A 147 -9.45 -55.36 41.11
CA TRP A 147 -8.61 -54.19 40.83
C TRP A 147 -9.32 -53.22 39.87
N PHE A 148 -9.97 -53.73 38.83
CA PHE A 148 -10.70 -52.91 37.87
C PHE A 148 -11.82 -52.13 38.57
N ASN A 149 -12.60 -52.79 39.42
CA ASN A 149 -13.70 -52.15 40.15
C ASN A 149 -13.24 -51.15 41.22
N THR A 150 -12.03 -51.30 41.77
CA THR A 150 -11.53 -50.42 42.84
C THR A 150 -10.66 -49.28 42.32
N LYS A 151 -9.88 -49.50 41.26
CA LYS A 151 -8.90 -48.54 40.73
C LYS A 151 -9.01 -48.35 39.24
N GLY A 152 -9.28 -49.42 38.48
CA GLY A 152 -9.35 -49.36 37.02
C GLY A 152 -10.43 -48.39 36.52
N VAL A 153 -11.59 -48.33 37.19
CA VAL A 153 -12.66 -47.37 36.87
C VAL A 153 -12.18 -45.93 37.05
N GLU A 154 -11.52 -45.61 38.17
CA GLU A 154 -11.01 -44.25 38.45
C GLU A 154 -9.98 -43.81 37.40
N VAL A 155 -9.01 -44.68 37.09
CA VAL A 155 -7.99 -44.41 36.06
C VAL A 155 -8.64 -44.23 34.69
N TYR A 156 -9.62 -45.08 34.34
CA TYR A 156 -10.30 -44.97 33.05
C TYR A 156 -11.12 -43.68 32.95
N THR A 157 -11.80 -43.25 34.02
CA THR A 157 -12.51 -41.98 34.04
C THR A 157 -11.56 -40.80 33.86
N GLU A 158 -10.41 -40.79 34.55
CA GLU A 158 -9.40 -39.74 34.39
C GLU A 158 -8.82 -39.68 32.98
N VAL A 159 -8.57 -40.84 32.35
CA VAL A 159 -8.13 -40.91 30.96
C VAL A 159 -9.17 -40.34 29.99
N LEU A 160 -10.46 -40.58 30.23
CA LEU A 160 -11.54 -40.00 29.42
C LEU A 160 -11.60 -38.48 29.59
N ASP A 161 -11.55 -37.98 30.83
CA ASP A 161 -11.56 -36.55 31.13
C ASP A 161 -10.36 -35.83 30.50
N LEU A 162 -9.16 -36.45 30.55
CA LEU A 162 -7.97 -35.91 29.90
C LEU A 162 -8.10 -35.88 28.37
N ARG A 163 -8.72 -36.90 27.76
CA ARG A 163 -8.97 -36.92 26.32
C ARG A 163 -9.95 -35.83 25.90
N GLU A 164 -11.02 -35.64 26.66
CA GLU A 164 -11.97 -34.55 26.44
C GLU A 164 -11.25 -33.20 26.53
N ARG A 165 -10.44 -32.99 27.58
CA ARG A 165 -9.68 -31.75 27.77
C ARG A 165 -8.64 -31.50 26.67
N ILE A 166 -7.98 -32.54 26.16
CA ILE A 166 -7.09 -32.43 25.00
C ILE A 166 -7.88 -32.00 23.76
N SER A 167 -9.06 -32.57 23.55
CA SER A 167 -9.93 -32.20 22.43
C SER A 167 -10.40 -30.75 22.52
N GLU A 168 -10.77 -30.27 23.72
CA GLU A 168 -11.11 -28.85 23.96
C GLU A 168 -9.93 -27.92 23.68
N ILE A 169 -8.72 -28.27 24.14
CA ILE A 169 -7.50 -27.47 23.88
C ILE A 169 -7.21 -27.44 22.37
N GLN A 170 -7.37 -28.55 21.66
CA GLN A 170 -7.19 -28.59 20.21
C GLN A 170 -8.22 -27.70 19.49
N ALA A 171 -9.50 -27.79 19.85
CA ALA A 171 -10.53 -26.95 19.26
C ALA A 171 -10.29 -25.45 19.52
N THR A 172 -9.87 -25.08 20.73
CA THR A 172 -9.51 -23.69 21.05
C THR A 172 -8.26 -23.22 20.30
N GLN A 173 -7.27 -24.10 20.11
CA GLN A 173 -6.08 -23.80 19.31
C GLN A 173 -6.42 -23.58 17.84
N GLU A 174 -7.27 -24.42 17.24
CA GLU A 174 -7.73 -24.26 15.85
C GLU A 174 -8.53 -22.96 15.67
N SER A 175 -9.43 -22.65 16.61
CA SER A 175 -10.17 -21.39 16.60
C SER A 175 -9.24 -20.17 16.72
N ALA A 176 -8.21 -20.24 17.58
CA ALA A 176 -7.23 -19.17 17.74
C ALA A 176 -6.37 -19.00 16.47
N ALA A 177 -5.97 -20.10 15.82
CA ALA A 177 -5.24 -20.08 14.56
C ALA A 177 -6.06 -19.43 13.44
N LEU A 178 -7.35 -19.75 13.34
CA LEU A 178 -8.26 -19.13 12.37
C LEU A 178 -8.42 -17.63 12.63
N ALA A 179 -8.61 -17.23 13.91
CA ALA A 179 -8.71 -15.82 14.28
C ALA A 179 -7.45 -15.04 13.95
N HIS A 180 -6.27 -15.62 14.20
CA HIS A 180 -4.99 -15.04 13.84
C HIS A 180 -4.84 -14.89 12.32
N GLN A 181 -5.23 -15.89 11.54
CA GLN A 181 -5.20 -15.82 10.07
C GLN A 181 -6.08 -14.69 9.53
N VAL A 182 -7.30 -14.55 10.06
CA VAL A 182 -8.21 -13.44 9.68
C VAL A 182 -7.58 -12.07 9.97
N GLU A 183 -6.86 -11.94 11.07
CA GLU A 183 -6.18 -10.70 11.42
C GLU A 183 -4.97 -10.41 10.51
N LEU A 184 -4.21 -11.45 10.13
CA LEU A 184 -3.14 -11.32 9.13
C LEU A 184 -3.71 -10.86 7.78
N ASP A 185 -4.82 -11.43 7.32
CA ASP A 185 -5.47 -11.04 6.06
C ASP A 185 -5.96 -9.58 6.09
N LYS A 186 -6.49 -9.12 7.23
CA LYS A 186 -6.87 -7.71 7.42
C LYS A 186 -5.65 -6.79 7.33
N ARG A 187 -4.55 -7.16 7.98
CA ARG A 187 -3.29 -6.39 7.94
C ARG A 187 -2.70 -6.36 6.53
N ALA A 188 -2.70 -7.48 5.82
CA ALA A 188 -2.27 -7.55 4.43
C ALA A 188 -3.09 -6.62 3.51
N LYS A 189 -4.42 -6.61 3.67
CA LYS A 189 -5.30 -5.69 2.93
C LYS A 189 -5.02 -4.22 3.27
N MET A 190 -4.72 -3.91 4.53
CA MET A 190 -4.37 -2.55 4.95
C MET A 190 -3.03 -2.10 4.35
N ILE A 191 -2.01 -2.97 4.36
CA ILE A 191 -0.71 -2.70 3.75
C ILE A 191 -0.88 -2.41 2.26
N SER A 192 -1.61 -3.25 1.52
CA SER A 192 -1.88 -3.04 0.09
C SER A 192 -2.56 -1.69 -0.20
N ARG A 193 -3.52 -1.26 0.63
CA ARG A 193 -4.14 0.07 0.49
C ARG A 193 -3.16 1.22 0.71
N LEU A 194 -2.28 1.09 1.71
CA LEU A 194 -1.25 2.09 2.01
C LEU A 194 -0.21 2.18 0.88
N GLU A 195 0.14 1.05 0.27
CA GLU A 195 1.02 1.01 -0.91
C GLU A 195 0.39 1.75 -2.10
N ASP A 196 -0.89 1.49 -2.38
CA ASP A 196 -1.64 2.21 -3.43
C ASP A 196 -1.70 3.72 -3.17
N ASP A 197 -1.95 4.12 -1.91
CA ASP A 197 -1.97 5.53 -1.52
C ASP A 197 -0.60 6.19 -1.65
N ASN A 198 0.47 5.50 -1.26
CA ASN A 198 1.84 5.98 -1.46
C ASN A 198 2.15 6.17 -2.95
N ALA A 199 1.76 5.21 -3.80
CA ALA A 199 1.93 5.34 -5.26
C ALA A 199 1.15 6.54 -5.82
N ARG A 200 -0.10 6.75 -5.36
CA ARG A 200 -0.90 7.92 -5.72
C ARG A 200 -0.23 9.23 -5.29
N LEU A 201 0.30 9.29 -4.07
CA LEU A 201 0.99 10.48 -3.56
C LEU A 201 2.28 10.78 -4.30
N HIS A 202 3.08 9.76 -4.63
CA HIS A 202 4.29 9.92 -5.44
C HIS A 202 3.97 10.49 -6.84
N ASN A 203 2.93 9.99 -7.50
CA ASN A 203 2.49 10.53 -8.79
C ASN A 203 2.02 11.98 -8.68
N ARG A 204 1.31 12.33 -7.60
CA ARG A 204 0.89 13.72 -7.34
C ARG A 204 2.08 14.64 -7.07
N LEU A 205 3.08 14.16 -6.34
CA LEU A 205 4.31 14.91 -6.06
C LEU A 205 5.07 15.19 -7.37
N GLY A 206 5.27 14.17 -8.21
CA GLY A 206 5.89 14.35 -9.52
C GLY A 206 5.16 15.37 -10.40
N GLY A 207 3.81 15.36 -10.39
CA GLY A 207 3.02 16.36 -11.11
C GLY A 207 3.05 17.77 -10.48
N VAL A 208 3.41 17.92 -9.22
CA VAL A 208 3.68 19.24 -8.61
C VAL A 208 5.07 19.71 -9.00
N GLU A 209 6.08 18.84 -8.94
CA GLU A 209 7.47 19.15 -9.32
C GLU A 209 7.56 19.59 -10.79
N GLU A 210 6.85 18.90 -11.69
CA GLU A 210 6.79 19.27 -13.12
C GLU A 210 6.15 20.67 -13.32
N ARG A 211 5.05 20.95 -12.62
CA ARG A 211 4.39 22.28 -12.67
C ARG A 211 5.26 23.37 -12.09
N GLU A 212 6.01 23.08 -11.02
CA GLU A 212 6.96 24.03 -10.45
C GLU A 212 8.12 24.31 -11.42
N ALA A 213 8.67 23.27 -12.08
CA ALA A 213 9.69 23.44 -13.10
C ALA A 213 9.18 24.27 -14.29
N ALA A 214 7.95 24.03 -14.75
CA ALA A 214 7.30 24.83 -15.79
C ALA A 214 7.11 26.30 -15.36
N ALA A 215 6.67 26.55 -14.12
CA ALA A 215 6.51 27.90 -13.59
C ALA A 215 7.86 28.64 -13.49
N ARG A 216 8.93 27.95 -13.09
CA ARG A 216 10.29 28.51 -13.07
C ARG A 216 10.78 28.86 -14.48
N ALA A 217 10.53 28.01 -15.47
CA ALA A 217 10.85 28.29 -16.87
C ALA A 217 10.10 29.53 -17.39
N GLN A 218 8.79 29.61 -17.14
CA GLN A 218 7.96 30.76 -17.48
C GLN A 218 8.43 32.06 -16.79
N ALA A 219 8.83 31.99 -15.52
CA ALA A 219 9.40 33.13 -14.81
C ALA A 219 10.72 33.61 -15.46
N GLY A 220 11.54 32.69 -15.96
CA GLY A 220 12.75 33.00 -16.73
C GLY A 220 12.44 33.72 -18.04
N ASP A 221 11.44 33.25 -18.80
CA ASP A 221 11.00 33.91 -20.03
C ASP A 221 10.43 35.30 -19.77
N LEU A 222 9.60 35.46 -18.73
CA LEU A 222 9.08 36.78 -18.32
C LEU A 222 10.21 37.74 -17.93
N ALA A 223 11.25 37.26 -17.25
CA ALA A 223 12.43 38.06 -16.92
C ALA A 223 13.23 38.47 -18.18
N ARG A 224 13.31 37.61 -19.20
CA ARG A 224 13.91 37.97 -20.51
C ARG A 224 13.10 39.06 -21.20
N VAL A 225 11.78 38.87 -21.34
CA VAL A 225 10.89 39.86 -21.99
C VAL A 225 10.94 41.21 -21.28
N ARG A 226 10.97 41.23 -19.94
CA ARG A 226 11.12 42.48 -19.18
C ARG A 226 12.40 43.24 -19.53
N ARG A 227 13.54 42.54 -19.63
CA ARG A 227 14.82 43.16 -20.04
C ARG A 227 14.76 43.72 -21.46
N GLU A 228 14.16 42.99 -22.40
CA GLU A 228 13.96 43.47 -23.78
C GLU A 228 13.07 44.72 -23.81
N CYS A 229 11.98 44.75 -23.04
CA CYS A 229 11.12 45.94 -22.92
C CYS A 229 11.88 47.14 -22.33
N GLU A 230 12.73 46.93 -21.33
CA GLU A 230 13.56 47.97 -20.75
C GLU A 230 14.59 48.52 -21.75
N GLU A 231 15.22 47.64 -22.54
CA GLU A 231 16.15 48.03 -23.60
C GLU A 231 15.46 48.81 -24.72
N LEU A 232 14.30 48.33 -25.19
CA LEU A 232 13.48 49.04 -26.16
C LEU A 232 13.03 50.41 -25.63
N ARG A 233 12.65 50.51 -24.36
CA ARG A 233 12.32 51.80 -23.73
C ARG A 233 13.51 52.76 -23.74
N LYS A 234 14.72 52.29 -23.44
CA LYS A 234 15.95 53.10 -23.53
C LYS A 234 16.18 53.58 -24.96
N ARG A 235 16.02 52.71 -25.95
CA ARG A 235 16.18 53.05 -27.37
C ARG A 235 15.15 54.08 -27.84
N VAL A 236 13.89 53.97 -27.40
CA VAL A 236 12.85 54.96 -27.70
C VAL A 236 13.20 56.32 -27.09
N MET A 237 13.71 56.37 -25.86
CA MET A 237 14.17 57.62 -25.25
C MET A 237 15.33 58.25 -26.01
N GLU A 238 16.30 57.46 -26.46
CA GLU A 238 17.43 57.92 -27.27
C GLU A 238 16.96 58.49 -28.62
N LEU A 239 16.09 57.77 -29.34
CA LEU A 239 15.51 58.25 -30.59
C LEU A 239 14.71 59.54 -30.40
N THR A 240 14.02 59.69 -29.27
CA THR A 240 13.29 60.92 -28.93
C THR A 240 14.26 62.09 -28.77
N ARG A 241 15.36 61.92 -28.02
CA ARG A 241 16.41 62.95 -27.89
C ARG A 241 17.04 63.31 -29.23
N ASN A 242 17.32 62.31 -30.07
CA ASN A 242 17.88 62.53 -31.40
C ASN A 242 16.93 63.31 -32.30
N ARG A 243 15.63 62.98 -32.27
CA ARG A 243 14.58 63.72 -32.97
C ARG A 243 14.53 65.18 -32.51
N ASP A 244 14.53 65.42 -31.20
CA ASP A 244 14.43 66.77 -30.64
C ASP A 244 15.67 67.61 -30.99
N SER A 245 16.86 67.01 -30.98
CA SER A 245 18.11 67.63 -31.45
C SER A 245 18.06 67.99 -32.94
N LEU A 246 17.61 67.05 -33.79
CA LEU A 246 17.44 67.31 -35.23
C LEU A 246 16.41 68.41 -35.49
N SER A 247 15.32 68.45 -34.73
CA SER A 247 14.31 69.51 -34.83
C SER A 247 14.91 70.87 -34.49
N ALA A 248 15.70 70.96 -33.41
CA ALA A 248 16.37 72.20 -33.01
C ALA A 248 17.37 72.68 -34.08
N MET A 249 18.17 71.77 -34.65
CA MET A 249 19.08 72.10 -35.76
C MET A 249 18.31 72.57 -37.01
N LEU A 250 17.16 71.96 -37.31
CA LEU A 250 16.32 72.34 -38.43
C LEU A 250 15.74 73.74 -38.24
N ASP A 251 15.29 74.09 -37.03
CA ASP A 251 14.80 75.44 -36.73
C ASP A 251 15.93 76.48 -36.76
N GLN A 252 17.11 76.14 -36.25
CA GLN A 252 18.31 76.98 -36.39
C GLN A 252 18.67 77.23 -37.87
N ASN A 253 18.58 76.19 -38.71
CA ASN A 253 18.86 76.31 -40.14
C ASN A 253 17.80 77.15 -40.86
N LYS A 254 16.51 77.05 -40.49
CA LYS A 254 15.46 77.95 -41.00
C LYS A 254 15.76 79.40 -40.64
N GLU A 255 16.17 79.68 -39.41
CA GLU A 255 16.54 81.03 -38.99
C GLU A 255 17.74 81.57 -39.79
N LYS A 256 18.79 80.76 -39.97
CA LYS A 256 19.93 81.11 -40.84
C LYS A 256 19.48 81.39 -42.29
N LEU A 257 18.58 80.59 -42.85
CA LEU A 257 18.04 80.82 -44.19
C LEU A 257 17.25 82.13 -44.28
N LEU A 258 16.45 82.46 -43.27
CA LEU A 258 15.71 83.72 -43.21
C LEU A 258 16.67 84.93 -43.13
N THR A 259 17.73 84.85 -42.31
CA THR A 259 18.73 85.92 -42.22
C THR A 259 19.52 86.09 -43.53
N ILE A 260 19.91 85.00 -44.19
CA ILE A 260 20.56 85.05 -45.51
C ILE A 260 19.61 85.64 -46.55
N SER A 261 18.33 85.22 -46.57
CA SER A 261 17.32 85.77 -47.47
C SER A 261 17.13 87.27 -47.28
N ALA A 262 17.09 87.74 -46.02
CA ALA A 262 17.02 89.17 -45.71
C ALA A 262 18.26 89.95 -46.19
N ARG A 263 19.47 89.40 -45.97
CA ARG A 263 20.71 89.98 -46.50
C ARG A 263 20.71 90.04 -48.03
N ASN A 264 20.29 88.96 -48.70
CA ASN A 264 20.17 88.92 -50.15
C ASN A 264 19.17 89.96 -50.69
N LYS A 265 18.04 90.17 -50.00
CA LYS A 265 17.10 91.26 -50.33
C LYS A 265 17.76 92.63 -50.21
N LYS A 266 18.54 92.87 -49.14
CA LYS A 266 19.31 94.10 -48.95
C LYS A 266 20.35 94.30 -50.05
N TYR A 267 21.21 93.30 -50.31
CA TYR A 267 22.21 93.36 -51.38
C TYR A 267 21.58 93.56 -52.76
N LYS A 268 20.41 92.97 -53.02
CA LYS A 268 19.68 93.19 -54.28
C LYS A 268 19.19 94.63 -54.41
N ALA A 269 18.69 95.24 -53.33
CA ALA A 269 18.29 96.64 -53.31
C ALA A 269 19.50 97.58 -53.48
N GLU A 270 20.61 97.32 -52.78
CA GLU A 270 21.88 98.06 -52.94
C GLU A 270 22.41 97.95 -54.38
N ALA A 271 22.42 96.74 -54.96
CA ALA A 271 22.81 96.53 -56.34
C ALA A 271 21.89 97.28 -57.33
N GLN A 272 20.58 97.33 -57.07
CA GLN A 272 19.65 98.15 -57.87
C GLN A 272 19.97 99.63 -57.75
N GLN A 273 20.25 100.14 -56.55
CA GLN A 273 20.64 101.53 -56.33
C GLN A 273 21.96 101.88 -57.04
N LEU A 274 22.96 101.01 -56.94
CA LEU A 274 24.24 101.18 -57.64
C LEU A 274 24.06 101.16 -59.16
N ARG A 275 23.18 100.30 -59.70
CA ARG A 275 22.84 100.32 -61.13
C ARG A 275 22.27 101.68 -61.56
N VAL A 276 21.36 102.25 -60.77
CA VAL A 276 20.80 103.59 -61.04
C VAL A 276 21.88 104.68 -60.98
N GLN A 277 22.81 104.60 -60.03
CA GLN A 277 23.93 105.53 -59.95
C GLN A 277 24.89 105.41 -61.15
N VAL A 278 25.19 104.18 -61.57
CA VAL A 278 26.03 103.94 -62.75
C VAL A 278 25.36 104.49 -64.01
N THR A 279 24.05 104.28 -64.20
CA THR A 279 23.33 104.85 -65.34
C THR A 279 23.31 106.39 -65.33
N ASP A 280 23.10 107.01 -64.16
CA ASP A 280 23.15 108.48 -64.00
C ASP A 280 24.56 109.04 -64.29
N LEU A 281 25.61 108.35 -63.82
CA LEU A 281 27.00 108.71 -64.15
C LEU A 281 27.33 108.50 -65.63
N GLN A 282 26.84 107.42 -66.25
CA GLN A 282 27.00 107.18 -67.68
C GLN A 282 26.29 108.24 -68.52
N GLU A 283 25.09 108.68 -68.14
CA GLU A 283 24.40 109.79 -68.77
C GLU A 283 25.19 111.10 -68.63
N LYS A 284 25.73 111.40 -67.44
CA LYS A 284 26.60 112.56 -67.22
C LYS A 284 27.88 112.52 -68.06
N ILE A 285 28.52 111.35 -68.19
CA ILE A 285 29.70 111.16 -69.04
C ILE A 285 29.31 111.34 -70.51
N ALA A 286 28.20 110.76 -70.98
CA ALA A 286 27.74 110.94 -72.35
C ALA A 286 27.50 112.42 -72.69
N VAL A 287 26.91 113.19 -71.78
CA VAL A 287 26.78 114.67 -71.93
C VAL A 287 28.15 115.36 -71.98
N GLN A 288 29.14 114.84 -71.25
CA GLN A 288 30.50 115.39 -71.18
C GLN A 288 31.35 115.00 -72.40
N ASP A 289 31.12 113.82 -72.97
CA ASP A 289 31.75 113.32 -74.20
C ASP A 289 31.12 113.98 -75.44
N ASP A 290 29.81 114.24 -75.45
CA ASP A 290 29.15 115.11 -76.44
C ASP A 290 29.68 116.56 -76.38
N ALA A 291 30.17 117.01 -75.22
CA ALA A 291 30.86 118.30 -75.07
C ALA A 291 32.36 118.23 -75.46
N ARG A 292 32.95 117.04 -75.58
CA ARG A 292 34.36 116.82 -75.96
C ARG A 292 34.54 116.35 -77.41
N SER A 293 33.51 115.87 -78.09
CA SER A 293 33.57 115.39 -79.48
C SER A 293 33.60 116.51 -80.54
N VAL A 294 34.05 117.72 -80.17
CA VAL A 294 34.55 118.77 -81.09
C VAL A 294 36.05 118.93 -80.90
N ALA A 295 36.83 117.85 -81.08
CA ALA A 295 38.25 117.91 -81.49
C ALA A 295 38.90 116.51 -81.66
N VAL A 296 39.16 116.16 -82.92
CA VAL A 296 40.47 115.68 -83.42
C VAL A 296 40.88 114.20 -83.25
N TYR A 297 40.89 113.55 -84.43
CA TYR A 297 41.88 112.66 -85.09
C TYR A 297 42.21 111.21 -84.64
N GLU A 298 42.02 110.33 -85.65
CA GLU A 298 42.83 109.21 -86.16
C GLU A 298 43.99 108.65 -85.31
N ASN A 299 44.01 107.32 -85.13
CA ASN A 299 45.07 106.41 -85.58
C ASN A 299 44.77 104.94 -85.17
N GLU A 300 44.78 104.02 -86.14
CA GLU A 300 45.16 102.59 -85.98
C GLU A 300 46.69 102.49 -85.71
N PRO A 301 47.35 101.33 -85.41
CA PRO A 301 46.93 99.92 -85.48
C PRO A 301 47.41 99.04 -84.27
N GLU A 302 47.33 97.71 -84.45
CA GLU A 302 48.19 96.63 -83.87
C GLU A 302 47.62 95.71 -82.78
N SER A 303 47.18 94.52 -83.24
CA SER A 303 47.85 93.23 -82.99
C SER A 303 48.53 93.00 -81.64
N LEU A 304 47.92 92.18 -80.76
CA LEU A 304 48.66 91.25 -79.92
C LEU A 304 47.85 89.97 -79.64
N VAL A 305 48.35 88.88 -80.21
CA VAL A 305 48.07 87.48 -79.87
C VAL A 305 48.73 87.15 -78.51
N VAL A 306 48.27 86.07 -77.86
CA VAL A 306 48.81 85.37 -76.66
C VAL A 306 47.98 85.64 -75.38
N GLY A 307 47.32 84.66 -74.77
CA GLY A 307 47.36 83.23 -75.05
C GLY A 307 46.30 82.41 -74.33
N ASP A 308 46.15 81.20 -74.87
CA ASP A 308 45.72 80.00 -74.17
C ASP A 308 46.38 79.93 -72.78
N TYR A 309 45.56 79.97 -71.73
CA TYR A 309 45.90 79.32 -70.46
C TYR A 309 44.94 78.15 -70.28
N SER A 310 45.40 77.06 -70.89
CA SER A 310 45.32 75.69 -70.42
C SER A 310 44.59 75.43 -69.08
N VAL A 311 43.70 74.44 -69.13
CA VAL A 311 43.78 73.26 -68.24
C VAL A 311 43.90 73.57 -66.74
N TYR A 312 42.76 73.68 -66.06
CA TYR A 312 42.61 72.96 -64.80
C TYR A 312 41.54 71.90 -65.00
N HIS A 313 41.98 70.67 -64.75
CA HIS A 313 41.28 69.42 -64.89
C HIS A 313 39.79 69.47 -64.57
N ASN A 314 39.00 69.09 -65.57
CA ASN A 314 37.85 68.22 -65.33
C ASN A 314 38.39 66.90 -64.75
N ASP A 315 38.63 66.86 -63.45
CA ASP A 315 38.51 65.62 -62.69
C ASP A 315 37.03 65.46 -62.34
N TYR A 316 36.23 65.24 -63.39
CA TYR A 316 35.16 64.27 -63.28
C TYR A 316 35.87 62.92 -63.12
N GLU A 317 36.31 62.60 -61.90
CA GLU A 317 36.33 61.21 -61.50
C GLU A 317 34.88 60.75 -61.64
N GLU A 318 34.63 60.03 -62.73
CA GLU A 318 33.70 58.92 -62.76
C GLU A 318 33.96 58.08 -61.51
N SER A 319 33.27 58.43 -60.42
CA SER A 319 33.09 57.51 -59.32
C SER A 319 32.07 56.47 -59.81
N PRO A 320 32.46 55.18 -59.99
CA PRO A 320 31.54 54.13 -60.37
C PRO A 320 30.74 53.71 -59.12
N HIS A 321 29.93 54.62 -58.58
CA HIS A 321 29.12 54.35 -57.39
C HIS A 321 27.68 54.80 -57.53
N LEU A 322 27.10 54.69 -58.73
CA LEU A 322 25.64 54.65 -58.89
C LEU A 322 25.18 53.63 -59.96
N GLN A 323 25.45 52.34 -59.74
CA GLN A 323 24.56 51.27 -60.19
C GLN A 323 24.45 50.16 -59.12
N LYS A 324 23.93 50.52 -57.94
CA LYS A 324 22.99 49.65 -57.23
C LYS A 324 21.78 50.49 -56.85
N ARG A 325 20.92 50.76 -57.85
CA ARG A 325 19.48 50.88 -57.63
C ARG A 325 19.06 49.60 -56.89
N ARG A 326 19.03 49.66 -55.56
CA ARG A 326 18.17 48.75 -54.80
C ARG A 326 16.76 49.09 -55.24
N LYS A 327 16.15 48.17 -55.99
CA LYS A 327 14.69 48.06 -56.06
C LYS A 327 14.19 48.02 -54.60
N LEU A 328 13.66 49.16 -54.15
CA LEU A 328 12.43 49.16 -53.38
C LEU A 328 11.33 48.62 -54.31
N ASP A 329 10.31 47.97 -53.74
CA ASP A 329 9.35 47.04 -54.35
C ASP A 329 9.94 45.61 -54.32
N ASP A 330 9.58 44.70 -53.40
CA ASP A 330 8.31 44.49 -52.70
C ASP A 330 8.55 44.11 -51.23
N LEU A 331 8.12 44.96 -50.29
CA LEU A 331 7.81 44.50 -48.93
C LEU A 331 6.33 44.15 -48.93
N ASP A 332 6.08 42.87 -49.23
CA ASP A 332 4.79 42.22 -49.13
C ASP A 332 4.37 42.17 -47.64
N ILE A 333 3.75 43.24 -47.17
CA ILE A 333 3.03 43.31 -45.90
C ILE A 333 1.73 42.53 -46.08
N ASN A 334 1.83 41.21 -46.12
CA ASN A 334 0.71 40.29 -45.99
C ASN A 334 1.17 38.88 -45.58
N SER A 335 2.10 38.79 -44.63
CA SER A 335 2.25 37.56 -43.85
C SER A 335 1.30 37.64 -42.66
N SER A 336 0.08 37.16 -42.89
CA SER A 336 -0.85 36.81 -41.82
C SER A 336 -0.15 35.93 -40.78
N PRO A 337 -0.41 36.11 -39.48
CA PRO A 337 0.14 35.22 -38.47
C PRO A 337 -0.35 33.80 -38.77
N PRO A 338 0.50 32.76 -38.67
CA PRO A 338 -0.02 31.41 -38.70
C PRO A 338 -0.95 31.30 -37.50
N ARG A 339 -2.25 31.13 -37.77
CA ARG A 339 -3.19 30.59 -36.80
C ARG A 339 -2.49 29.37 -36.21
N GLY A 340 -2.15 29.47 -34.94
CA GLY A 340 -1.75 28.34 -34.15
C GLY A 340 -2.87 27.32 -34.25
N SER A 341 -2.68 26.35 -35.12
CA SER A 341 -3.39 25.09 -35.07
C SER A 341 -3.21 24.58 -33.66
N SER A 342 -4.32 24.57 -32.93
CA SER A 342 -4.49 23.84 -31.69
C SER A 342 -4.23 22.36 -32.00
N SER A 343 -2.96 21.96 -32.01
CA SER A 343 -2.59 20.58 -31.80
C SER A 343 -2.97 20.28 -30.36
N SER A 344 -4.11 19.62 -30.25
CA SER A 344 -4.49 18.90 -29.05
C SER A 344 -3.30 18.07 -28.55
N PRO A 345 -3.11 17.94 -27.23
CA PRO A 345 -2.08 17.04 -26.72
C PRO A 345 -2.31 15.65 -27.31
N PRO A 346 -1.25 14.90 -27.65
CA PRO A 346 -1.43 13.53 -28.08
C PRO A 346 -2.09 12.79 -26.91
N ARG A 347 -3.35 12.40 -27.13
CA ARG A 347 -4.07 11.48 -26.27
C ARG A 347 -3.17 10.27 -26.09
N ALA A 348 -2.61 10.11 -24.90
CA ALA A 348 -1.84 8.93 -24.53
C ALA A 348 -2.68 7.70 -24.88
N LYS A 349 -2.30 7.01 -25.96
CA LYS A 349 -2.77 5.65 -26.19
C LYS A 349 -2.19 4.83 -25.06
N LEU A 350 -3.01 4.62 -24.02
CA LEU A 350 -2.91 3.46 -23.14
C LEU A 350 -2.93 2.22 -24.04
N ARG A 351 -1.74 1.82 -24.52
CA ARG A 351 -1.49 0.44 -24.89
C ARG A 351 -1.55 -0.32 -23.58
N PHE A 352 -2.69 -0.96 -23.32
CA PHE A 352 -2.72 -2.09 -22.41
C PHE A 352 -1.68 -3.09 -22.93
N PRO A 353 -0.66 -3.47 -22.14
CA PRO A 353 0.04 -4.70 -22.44
C PRO A 353 -0.97 -5.83 -22.30
N HIS A 354 -1.15 -6.58 -23.38
CA HIS A 354 -1.71 -7.91 -23.33
C HIS A 354 -1.08 -8.66 -22.17
N VAL A 355 -1.93 -9.13 -21.25
CA VAL A 355 -1.62 -10.20 -20.31
C VAL A 355 -1.26 -11.43 -21.15
N PRO A 356 -0.01 -11.91 -21.15
CA PRO A 356 0.25 -13.27 -21.59
C PRO A 356 -0.19 -14.17 -20.44
N SER A 357 -1.15 -15.02 -20.75
CA SER A 357 -1.53 -16.18 -19.95
C SER A 357 -0.28 -16.89 -19.42
N SER A 358 -0.35 -17.20 -18.13
CA SER A 358 0.53 -18.10 -17.41
C SER A 358 0.89 -19.35 -18.24
N PRO A 359 2.14 -19.82 -18.12
CA PRO A 359 2.31 -21.22 -17.81
C PRO A 359 2.99 -21.36 -16.45
N VAL A 360 2.34 -22.16 -15.63
CA VAL A 360 2.89 -22.80 -14.43
C VAL A 360 4.16 -23.54 -14.83
N ALA A 361 5.26 -23.23 -14.16
CA ALA A 361 6.40 -24.12 -14.05
C ALA A 361 7.03 -23.95 -12.66
N GLU A 362 6.97 -25.02 -11.91
CA GLU A 362 7.72 -25.27 -10.69
C GLU A 362 9.23 -25.12 -10.95
N LEU A 363 9.98 -24.63 -9.96
CA LEU A 363 11.12 -25.32 -9.34
C LEU A 363 12.24 -24.37 -8.85
N TYR A 364 12.63 -24.67 -7.60
CA TYR A 364 13.93 -24.52 -6.94
C TYR A 364 14.46 -23.14 -6.50
N GLY A 365 14.73 -23.11 -5.18
CA GLY A 365 15.21 -21.99 -4.39
C GLY A 365 16.46 -21.28 -4.87
N ASN A 366 16.56 -20.02 -4.48
CA ASN A 366 17.83 -19.33 -4.30
C ASN A 366 17.72 -18.34 -3.14
N SER A 367 18.72 -18.41 -2.27
CA SER A 367 18.90 -17.62 -1.06
C SER A 367 19.03 -16.13 -1.37
N PHE A 368 18.18 -15.31 -0.77
CA PHE A 368 18.25 -13.86 -0.83
C PHE A 368 19.28 -13.36 0.20
N ARG A 369 20.44 -12.89 -0.26
CA ARG A 369 21.37 -12.07 0.54
C ARG A 369 21.01 -10.61 0.35
N SER A 370 20.66 -9.94 1.45
CA SER A 370 20.35 -8.52 1.51
C SER A 370 21.62 -7.70 1.71
N ASP A 371 22.09 -7.02 0.66
CA ASP A 371 23.13 -5.98 0.75
C ASP A 371 22.47 -4.64 1.06
N TRP A 372 22.26 -4.36 2.35
CA TRP A 372 22.00 -3.00 2.86
C TRP A 372 23.28 -2.47 3.48
N ALA A 373 24.16 -1.89 2.65
CA ALA A 373 25.28 -1.08 3.11
C ALA A 373 25.02 0.38 2.74
N ALA A 374 24.36 1.12 3.62
CA ALA A 374 24.24 2.57 3.53
C ALA A 374 25.38 3.22 4.31
N THR A 375 26.28 3.88 3.58
CA THR A 375 27.37 4.71 4.10
C THR A 375 26.80 5.95 4.81
N SER A 376 26.92 5.97 6.14
CA SER A 376 26.59 7.11 7.00
C SER A 376 27.71 8.17 6.90
N HIS A 377 27.46 9.25 6.15
CA HIS A 377 28.25 10.47 6.27
C HIS A 377 27.88 11.23 7.55
N GLN A 378 28.82 11.24 8.50
CA GLN A 378 28.82 12.08 9.67
C GLN A 378 28.93 13.55 9.25
N THR A 379 27.96 14.38 9.63
CA THR A 379 28.20 15.81 9.86
C THR A 379 27.71 16.16 11.26
N THR A 380 28.67 16.52 12.10
CA THR A 380 28.46 16.89 13.49
C THR A 380 27.95 18.32 13.58
N LYS A 381 26.68 18.50 13.96
CA LYS A 381 26.18 19.78 14.48
C LYS A 381 25.66 19.56 15.89
N LYS A 382 26.47 19.99 16.87
CA LYS A 382 26.18 19.96 18.30
C LYS A 382 24.96 20.83 18.60
N LEU A 383 23.81 20.20 18.83
CA LEU A 383 22.66 20.81 19.48
C LEU A 383 22.59 20.25 20.90
N ARG A 384 22.91 21.11 21.86
CA ARG A 384 22.91 20.86 23.29
C ARG A 384 21.45 20.89 23.76
N MET A 385 20.80 19.72 23.88
CA MET A 385 19.52 19.60 24.57
C MET A 385 19.76 19.16 26.02
N GLN A 386 19.16 19.91 26.94
CA GLN A 386 19.08 19.59 28.36
C GLN A 386 18.37 18.25 28.58
N GLU A 387 19.02 17.38 29.35
CA GLU A 387 18.44 16.13 29.83
C GLU A 387 17.44 16.41 30.96
N SER A 388 16.20 16.00 30.75
CA SER A 388 15.21 15.80 31.82
C SER A 388 15.31 14.37 32.36
N PRO A 389 15.18 14.15 33.68
CA PRO A 389 15.46 12.86 34.31
C PRO A 389 14.38 11.82 33.99
N LYS A 390 14.79 10.71 33.37
CA LYS A 390 13.95 9.53 33.17
C LYS A 390 13.78 8.79 34.49
N LYS A 391 12.56 8.78 35.01
CA LYS A 391 12.11 7.82 36.04
C LYS A 391 12.12 6.42 35.42
N THR A 392 13.10 5.61 35.81
CA THR A 392 13.14 4.17 35.54
C THR A 392 12.09 3.47 36.40
N LEU A 393 11.11 2.85 35.75
CA LEU A 393 10.21 1.88 36.39
C LEU A 393 10.98 0.56 36.57
N PRO A 394 10.81 -0.14 37.71
CA PRO A 394 11.51 -1.39 37.96
C PRO A 394 10.87 -2.51 37.13
N PHE A 395 11.62 -3.06 36.17
CA PHE A 395 11.35 -4.37 35.61
C PHE A 395 11.96 -5.45 36.53
N PRO A 396 11.22 -6.50 36.92
CA PRO A 396 11.81 -7.62 37.64
C PRO A 396 12.75 -8.39 36.71
N GLY A 397 14.00 -8.54 37.15
CA GLY A 397 15.06 -9.23 36.43
C GLY A 397 14.78 -10.73 36.25
N ILE A 398 15.08 -11.22 35.05
CA ILE A 398 15.07 -12.64 34.70
C ILE A 398 16.33 -13.27 35.31
N SER A 399 16.16 -14.22 36.22
CA SER A 399 17.24 -15.05 36.75
C SER A 399 17.69 -16.08 35.72
N THR A 400 19.00 -16.18 35.48
CA THR A 400 19.62 -17.15 34.56
C THR A 400 19.73 -18.57 35.13
N ASN A 401 19.18 -18.83 36.32
CA ASN A 401 19.27 -20.14 36.96
C ASN A 401 17.87 -20.73 37.12
N GLY A 402 17.51 -21.63 36.21
CA GLY A 402 16.21 -22.30 36.13
C GLY A 402 15.86 -23.09 37.39
N ARG A 403 15.21 -22.42 38.34
CA ARG A 403 14.50 -23.03 39.46
C ARG A 403 13.18 -22.28 39.70
N PRO A 404 12.04 -22.96 39.81
CA PRO A 404 10.75 -22.31 40.01
C PRO A 404 10.66 -21.74 41.44
N THR A 405 10.41 -20.44 41.56
CA THR A 405 10.07 -19.80 42.84
C THR A 405 8.55 -19.79 43.03
N ALA A 406 8.14 -20.08 44.27
CA ALA A 406 6.76 -20.27 44.67
C ALA A 406 5.98 -18.95 44.75
N LYS A 407 4.74 -19.02 44.25
CA LYS A 407 3.52 -18.30 44.68
C LYS A 407 3.65 -16.79 44.91
N ALA A 408 3.34 -16.02 43.87
CA ALA A 408 2.79 -14.67 44.02
C ALA A 408 1.26 -14.74 43.93
N ASN A 409 0.58 -14.42 45.03
CA ASN A 409 -0.88 -14.29 45.09
C ASN A 409 -1.30 -13.03 44.31
N LEU A 410 -2.04 -13.23 43.21
CA LEU A 410 -2.64 -12.16 42.43
C LEU A 410 -3.95 -11.72 43.12
N VAL A 411 -3.96 -10.55 43.74
CA VAL A 411 -5.17 -9.92 44.28
C VAL A 411 -5.85 -9.14 43.15
N LEU A 412 -6.96 -9.67 42.63
CA LEU A 412 -7.83 -8.99 41.68
C LEU A 412 -8.71 -7.96 42.41
N GLY A 413 -8.34 -6.69 42.33
CA GLY A 413 -9.15 -5.57 42.79
C GLY A 413 -10.08 -5.07 41.68
N THR A 414 -11.36 -5.41 41.77
CA THR A 414 -12.45 -4.78 40.99
C THR A 414 -12.94 -3.50 41.68
N ARG A 415 -12.76 -2.34 41.02
CA ARG A 415 -13.73 -1.21 40.97
C ARG A 415 -13.12 0.02 40.31
N MET A 416 -13.67 0.44 39.17
CA MET A 416 -13.71 1.86 38.82
C MET A 416 -15.13 2.23 38.42
N ARG A 417 -15.65 3.26 39.10
CA ARG A 417 -16.95 3.89 38.88
C ARG A 417 -16.88 4.74 37.63
N MET A 418 -17.89 4.64 36.77
CA MET A 418 -18.18 5.63 35.74
C MET A 418 -18.82 6.86 36.39
N SER A 419 -18.15 8.01 36.29
CA SER A 419 -18.75 9.32 36.55
C SER A 419 -19.62 9.73 35.36
N LYS A 420 -20.90 10.04 35.62
CA LYS A 420 -21.76 10.77 34.69
C LYS A 420 -21.41 12.25 34.79
N ASN A 421 -21.06 12.88 33.67
CA ASN A 421 -21.12 14.33 33.55
C ASN A 421 -22.52 14.72 33.06
N SER A 422 -23.18 15.51 33.88
CA SER A 422 -24.28 16.42 33.56
C SER A 422 -23.78 17.64 32.79
#